data_AF-A0A5E4LUP3-F1
#
_entry.id   AF-A0A5E4LUP3-F1
#
_cell.length_a   1.000
_cell.length_b   1.000
_cell.length_c   1.000
_cell.angle_alpha   90.00
_cell.angle_beta   90.00
_cell.angle_gamma   90.00
#
_symmetry.space_group_name_H-M   'P 1'
#
loop_
_entity.id
_entity.type
_entity.pdbx_description
1 polymer ?
#
loop_
_entity_poly.entity_id
_entity_poly.type
_entity_poly.pdbx_seq_one_letter_code
_entity_poly.pdbx_strand_id
1 'polypeptide(L)' 'MVDELVEFSEYDPELAEGLKWIDSEAQKRGLTFYEMVFHVLHRYDIDIKAKEWLSTRN' A
#
# COMPACT_ATOMS: atom_id res chain seq x y z
N MET A 1 -6.02 1.13 9.16
CA MET A 1 -4.77 1.94 9.30
C MET A 1 -3.55 1.11 8.90
N VAL A 2 -2.35 1.70 8.74
CA VAL A 2 -1.13 0.91 8.44
C VAL A 2 -0.86 -0.13 9.53
N ASP A 3 -1.14 0.22 10.79
CA ASP A 3 -1.00 -0.66 11.95
C ASP A 3 -1.89 -1.91 11.84
N GLU A 4 -3.14 -1.75 11.41
CA GLU A 4 -4.05 -2.87 11.16
C GLU A 4 -3.50 -3.79 10.05
N LEU A 5 -2.87 -3.22 9.02
CA LEU A 5 -2.28 -4.01 7.93
C LEU A 5 -1.12 -4.89 8.44
N VAL A 6 -0.33 -4.36 9.38
CA VAL A 6 0.74 -5.10 10.05
C VAL A 6 0.16 -6.20 10.95
N GLU A 7 -0.90 -5.89 11.71
CA GLU A 7 -1.58 -6.88 12.57
C GLU A 7 -2.21 -8.01 11.75
N PHE A 8 -2.85 -7.71 10.62
CA PHE A 8 -3.40 -8.72 9.72
C PHE A 8 -2.33 -9.61 9.08
N SER A 9 -1.12 -9.08 8.87
CA SER A 9 -0.02 -9.84 8.28
C SER A 9 0.45 -11.01 9.16
N GLU A 10 0.13 -11.03 10.45
CA GLU A 10 0.40 -12.17 11.33
C GLU A 10 -0.36 -13.44 10.89
N TYR A 11 -1.51 -13.26 10.23
CA TYR A 11 -2.38 -14.35 9.79
C TYR A 11 -2.25 -14.66 8.30
N ASP A 12 -1.51 -13.84 7.55
CA ASP A 12 -1.34 -13.95 6.10
C ASP A 12 0.15 -13.86 5.72
N PRO A 13 0.80 -15.00 5.44
CA PRO A 13 2.21 -15.05 5.06
C PRO A 13 2.54 -14.27 3.80
N GLU A 14 1.62 -14.21 2.84
CA GLU A 14 1.82 -13.48 1.57
C GLU A 14 1.81 -11.97 1.83
N LEU A 15 0.87 -11.50 2.65
CA LEU A 15 0.82 -10.11 3.10
C LEU A 15 2.09 -9.73 3.88
N ALA A 16 2.56 -10.59 4.78
CA ALA A 16 3.79 -10.35 5.55
C ALA A 16 5.03 -10.25 4.64
N GLU A 17 5.12 -11.07 3.60
CA GLU A 17 6.19 -10.99 2.62
C GLU A 17 6.10 -9.69 1.79
N GLY A 18 4.90 -9.32 1.37
CA GLY A 18 4.64 -8.04 0.70
C GLY A 18 5.08 -6.83 1.54
N LEU A 19 4.76 -6.82 2.84
CA LEU A 19 5.17 -5.73 3.74
C LEU A 19 6.69 -5.66 3.93
N LYS A 20 7.38 -6.81 4.05
CA LYS A 20 8.86 -6.86 4.09
C LYS A 20 9.49 -6.32 2.81
N TRP A 21 8.90 -6.63 1.67
CA TRP A 21 9.35 -6.10 0.39
C TRP A 21 9.17 -4.58 0.32
N ILE A 22 8.03 -4.06 0.79
CA ILE A 22 7.77 -2.61 0.88
C ILE A 22 8.80 -1.92 1.78
N ASP A 23 9.10 -2.46 2.95
CA ASP A 23 10.11 -1.90 3.86
C ASP A 23 11.50 -1.86 3.21
N SER A 24 11.89 -2.94 2.54
CA SER A 24 13.16 -3.02 1.80
C SER A 24 13.25 -1.96 0.70
N GLU A 25 12.14 -1.69 0.02
CA GLU A 25 12.08 -0.66 -1.03
C GLU A 25 12.03 0.76 -0.46
N ALA A 26 11.41 0.95 0.71
CA ALA A 26 11.40 2.21 1.44
C ALA A 26 12.83 2.62 1.84
N GLN A 27 13.59 1.69 2.41
CA GLN A 27 14.99 1.91 2.81
C GLN A 27 15.87 2.36 1.65
N LYS A 28 15.74 1.74 0.47
CA LYS A 28 16.50 2.15 -0.74
C LYS A 28 16.23 3.59 -1.17
N ARG A 29 15.04 4.12 -0.85
CA ARG A 29 14.58 5.45 -1.23
C ARG A 29 14.75 6.48 -0.10
N GLY A 30 15.28 6.07 1.05
CA GLY A 30 15.41 6.92 2.23
C GLY A 30 14.06 7.29 2.86
N LEU A 31 13.03 6.47 2.65
CA LEU A 31 11.70 6.64 3.24
C LEU A 31 11.52 5.67 4.41
N THR A 32 10.65 6.04 5.34
CA THR A 32 10.15 5.11 6.34
C THR A 32 9.14 4.14 5.71
N PHE A 33 8.99 2.97 6.34
CA PHE A 33 7.95 2.00 5.99
C PHE A 33 6.56 2.65 5.90
N TYR A 34 6.18 3.45 6.91
CA TYR A 34 4.87 4.11 6.97
C TYR A 34 4.63 5.06 5.79
N GLU A 35 5.63 5.88 5.44
CA GLU A 35 5.55 6.78 4.27
C GLU A 35 5.37 5.98 2.97
N MET A 36 6.11 4.88 2.82
CA MET A 36 6.04 4.05 1.63
C MET A 36 4.69 3.33 1.51
N VAL A 37 4.19 2.74 2.59
CA VAL A 37 2.85 2.12 2.62
C VAL A 37 1.78 3.16 2.31
N PHE A 38 1.87 4.35 2.90
CA PHE A 38 0.93 5.43 2.61
C PHE A 38 0.95 5.83 1.13
N HIS A 39 2.12 5.98 0.51
CA HIS A 39 2.24 6.28 -0.91
C HIS A 39 1.59 5.20 -1.80
N VAL A 40 1.80 3.92 -1.48
CA VAL A 40 1.23 2.80 -2.24
C VAL A 40 -0.30 2.81 -2.14
N LEU A 41 -0.84 2.89 -0.91
CA LEU A 41 -2.28 2.91 -0.66
C LEU A 41 -2.94 4.14 -1.30
N HIS A 42 -2.32 5.31 -1.19
CA HIS A 42 -2.85 6.55 -1.75
C HIS A 42 -2.86 6.54 -3.28
N ARG A 43 -1.79 6.04 -3.90
CA ARG A 43 -1.75 5.87 -5.36
C ARG A 43 -2.85 4.93 -5.84
N TYR A 44 -3.03 3.81 -5.14
CA TYR A 44 -4.06 2.83 -5.47
C TYR A 44 -5.48 3.42 -5.38
N ASP A 45 -5.76 4.18 -4.31
CA ASP A 45 -7.05 4.86 -4.12
C ASP A 45 -7.32 5.91 -5.22
N ILE A 46 -6.32 6.70 -5.60
CA ILE A 46 -6.43 7.64 -6.71
C ILE A 46 -6.71 6.91 -8.03
N ASP A 47 -5.99 5.82 -8.31
CA ASP A 47 -6.16 5.05 -9.54
C ASP A 47 -7.55 4.41 -9.62
N ILE A 48 -8.11 3.93 -8.49
CA ILE A 48 -9.49 3.44 -8.42
C ILE A 48 -10.48 4.57 -8.69
N LYS A 49 -10.38 5.69 -7.97
CA LYS A 49 -11.29 6.83 -8.15
C LYS A 49 -11.26 7.38 -9.57
N ALA A 50 -10.08 7.41 -10.20
CA ALA A 50 -9.93 7.81 -11.59
C ALA A 50 -10.64 6.83 -12.55
N LYS A 51 -10.52 5.52 -12.31
CA LYS A 51 -11.24 4.48 -13.08
C LYS A 51 -12.75 4.57 -12.91
N GLU A 52 -13.22 4.73 -11.68
CA GLU A 52 -14.65 4.91 -11.37
C GLU A 52 -15.21 6.14 -12.08
N TRP A 53 -14.52 7.28 -11.98
CA TRP A 53 -14.93 8.51 -12.65
C TRP A 53 -15.02 8.35 -14.17
N LEU A 54 -14.02 7.71 -14.79
CA LEU A 54 -14.04 7.38 -16.21
C LEU A 54 -15.24 6.49 -16.58
N SER A 55 -15.56 5.50 -15.73
CA SER A 55 -16.68 4.58 -15.97
C SER A 55 -18.05 5.26 -15.86
N THR A 56 -18.20 6.26 -14.97
CA THR A 56 -19.44 7.04 -14.81
C THR A 56 -19.67 8.12 -15.87
N ARG A 57 -18.70 8.35 -16.77
CA ARG A 57 -18.84 9.29 -17.90
C ARG A 57 -19.45 8.67 -19.16
N ASN A 58 -19.75 7.36 -19.14
CA ASN A 58 -20.47 6.65 -20.21
C ASN A 58 -21.92 6.38 -19.82
#